data_AF-A0A2W1B912-F1
#
_entry.id   AF-A0A2W1B912-F1
#
_cell.length_a   1.000
_cell.length_b   1.000
_cell.length_c   1.000
_cell.angle_alpha   90.00
_cell.angle_beta   90.00
_cell.angle_gamma   90.00
#
_symmetry.space_group_name_H-M   'P 1'
#
loop_
_entity.id
_entity.type
_entity.pdbx_description
1 polymer ?
#
loop_
_entity_poly.entity_id
_entity_poly.type
_entity_poly.pdbx_seq_one_letter_code
_entity_poly.pdbx_strand_id
1 'polypeptide(L)'
;MKIKTRRTREKARAKMNNSSTNLFASVLFLLFSFAFYMTISFTPLTKEEQMERYNKMTEDVEPFRKNLTECARQVKASMADVEHFLKRIPQSSLQGKCFVACILKRNSIIKNNKISKEHLLEANKAVYGADSEVLDRLTIAIGECTKAVEEIFEVCEYASVFNDCMHIKMEHVLQQVTMERRMEAISKMTSNPDEWGQDEDEILKLVKDEL
;
A
#
# COMPACT_ATOMS: atom_id res chain seq x y z
N MET A 1 15.71 46.62 65.52
CA MET A 1 14.61 46.64 64.51
C MET A 1 14.88 45.66 63.35
N LYS A 2 15.09 44.35 63.60
CA LYS A 2 15.40 43.33 62.55
C LYS A 2 14.46 42.10 62.53
N ILE A 3 13.57 41.97 63.51
CA ILE A 3 12.73 40.77 63.69
C ILE A 3 11.46 40.82 62.83
N LYS A 4 10.90 42.00 62.57
CA LYS A 4 9.62 42.17 61.85
C LYS A 4 9.73 41.82 60.36
N THR A 5 10.89 42.03 59.73
CA THR A 5 11.14 41.78 58.30
C THR A 5 11.34 40.30 57.95
N ARG A 6 11.83 39.47 58.88
CA ARG A 6 12.04 38.02 58.65
C ARG A 6 10.71 37.26 58.56
N ARG A 7 9.76 37.59 59.44
CA ARG A 7 8.44 36.94 59.52
C ARG A 7 7.56 37.19 58.29
N THR A 8 7.66 38.37 57.67
CA THR A 8 6.92 38.71 56.45
C THR A 8 7.48 37.97 55.22
N ARG A 9 8.80 37.79 55.16
CA ARG A 9 9.50 37.05 54.08
C ARG A 9 9.21 35.55 54.15
N GLU A 10 9.12 34.96 55.34
CA GLU A 10 8.73 33.56 55.54
C GLU A 10 7.27 33.29 55.16
N LYS A 11 6.34 34.18 55.53
CA LYS A 11 4.93 34.09 55.09
C LYS A 11 4.76 34.22 53.57
N ALA A 12 5.54 35.11 52.94
CA ALA A 12 5.53 35.26 51.48
C ALA A 12 6.10 34.01 50.78
N ARG A 13 7.20 33.42 51.28
CA ARG A 13 7.73 32.14 50.78
C ARG A 13 6.75 30.98 50.97
N ALA A 14 6.08 30.88 52.11
CA ALA A 14 5.08 29.83 52.35
C ALA A 14 3.86 29.95 51.41
N LYS A 15 3.39 31.18 51.14
CA LYS A 15 2.29 31.44 50.20
C LYS A 15 2.69 31.14 48.75
N MET A 16 3.92 31.50 48.35
CA MET A 16 4.47 31.14 47.04
C MET A 16 4.63 29.62 46.88
N ASN A 17 5.12 28.93 47.91
CA ASN A 17 5.31 27.47 47.86
C ASN A 17 3.97 26.75 47.67
N ASN A 18 2.93 27.18 48.40
CA ASN A 18 1.59 26.60 48.31
C ASN A 18 0.90 26.90 46.96
N SER A 19 1.17 28.06 46.35
CA SER A 19 0.68 28.41 45.02
C SER A 19 1.36 27.60 43.91
N SER A 20 2.68 27.39 44.01
CA SER A 20 3.42 26.59 43.05
C SER A 20 3.07 25.10 43.17
N THR A 21 2.90 24.55 44.38
CA THR A 21 2.46 23.17 44.56
C THR A 21 1.06 22.93 44.02
N ASN A 22 0.13 23.89 44.14
CA ASN A 22 -1.21 23.78 43.55
C ASN A 22 -1.20 23.82 42.01
N LEU A 23 -0.32 24.63 41.40
CA LEU A 23 -0.14 24.66 39.94
C LEU A 23 0.42 23.32 39.43
N PHE A 24 1.47 22.81 40.08
CA PHE A 24 2.06 21.51 39.73
C PHE A 24 1.07 20.36 39.88
N ALA A 25 0.30 20.34 40.97
CA ALA A 25 -0.74 19.34 41.18
C ALA A 25 -1.83 19.38 40.10
N SER A 26 -2.23 20.59 39.68
CA SER A 26 -3.23 20.77 38.61
C SER A 26 -2.72 20.30 37.25
N VAL A 27 -1.46 20.61 36.91
CA VAL A 27 -0.83 20.16 35.66
C VAL A 27 -0.68 18.63 35.64
N LEU A 28 -0.24 18.03 36.75
CA LEU A 28 -0.16 16.58 36.89
C LEU A 28 -1.55 15.93 36.72
N PHE A 29 -2.58 16.47 37.36
CA PHE A 29 -3.94 15.96 37.23
C PHE A 29 -4.45 16.01 35.78
N LEU A 30 -4.17 17.08 35.05
CA LEU A 30 -4.53 17.21 33.63
C LEU A 30 -3.78 16.21 32.75
N LEU A 31 -2.47 15.99 32.99
CA LEU A 31 -1.68 15.00 32.27
C LEU A 31 -2.18 13.58 32.52
N PHE A 32 -2.49 13.23 33.77
CA PHE A 32 -3.07 11.93 34.11
C PHE A 32 -4.47 11.74 33.53
N SER A 33 -5.30 12.78 33.58
CA SER A 33 -6.65 12.73 32.98
C SER A 33 -6.59 12.57 31.46
N PHE A 34 -5.65 13.26 30.79
CA PHE A 34 -5.42 13.10 29.36
C PHE A 34 -4.89 11.71 29.01
N ALA A 35 -3.90 11.20 29.75
CA ALA A 35 -3.39 9.85 29.56
C ALA A 35 -4.48 8.79 29.74
N PHE A 36 -5.32 8.93 30.77
CA PHE A 36 -6.46 8.06 31.03
C PHE A 36 -7.55 8.18 29.95
N TYR A 37 -7.81 9.39 29.46
CA TYR A 37 -8.72 9.60 28.34
C TYR A 37 -8.21 8.92 27.06
N MET A 38 -6.90 9.00 26.79
CA MET A 38 -6.28 8.33 25.65
C MET A 38 -6.34 6.80 25.77
N THR A 39 -6.17 6.24 26.96
CA THR A 39 -6.28 4.78 27.16
C THR A 39 -7.72 4.28 27.05
N ILE A 40 -8.72 5.08 27.42
CA ILE A 40 -10.14 4.71 27.26
C ILE A 40 -10.61 4.90 25.82
N SER A 41 -10.11 5.92 25.12
CA SER A 41 -10.52 6.23 23.74
C SER A 41 -9.94 5.25 22.72
N PHE A 42 -8.85 4.56 23.05
CA PHE A 42 -8.34 3.43 22.25
C PHE A 42 -9.12 2.17 22.59
N THR A 43 -10.26 1.94 21.94
CA THR A 43 -10.85 0.60 21.87
C THR A 43 -9.98 -0.24 20.92
N PRO A 44 -9.21 -1.22 21.40
CA PRO A 44 -8.48 -2.11 20.51
C PRO A 44 -9.49 -2.84 19.63
N LEU A 45 -9.16 -2.96 18.34
CA LEU A 45 -9.97 -3.69 17.37
C LEU A 45 -10.18 -5.12 17.91
N THR A 46 -11.42 -5.60 17.92
CA THR A 46 -11.74 -6.93 18.44
C THR A 46 -11.05 -8.00 17.58
N LYS A 47 -10.81 -9.20 18.14
CA LYS A 47 -10.16 -10.29 17.38
C LYS A 47 -10.96 -10.64 16.12
N GLU A 48 -12.28 -10.55 16.22
CA GLU A 48 -13.23 -10.79 15.14
C GLU A 48 -13.08 -9.75 14.03
N GLU A 49 -13.03 -8.45 14.38
CA GLU A 49 -12.81 -7.36 13.42
C GLU A 49 -11.40 -7.40 12.81
N GLN A 50 -10.39 -7.84 13.57
CA GLN A 50 -9.03 -8.06 13.07
C GLN A 50 -9.00 -9.20 12.04
N MET A 51 -9.64 -10.33 12.34
CA MET A 51 -9.74 -11.47 11.42
C MET A 51 -10.56 -11.13 10.18
N GLU A 52 -11.67 -10.39 10.31
CA GLU A 52 -12.46 -9.95 9.17
C GLU A 52 -11.66 -9.03 8.25
N ARG A 53 -10.93 -8.05 8.82
CA ARG A 53 -10.05 -7.17 8.05
C ARG A 53 -8.93 -7.96 7.35
N TYR A 54 -8.33 -8.93 8.03
CA TYR A 54 -7.29 -9.79 7.46
C TYR A 54 -7.84 -10.64 6.30
N ASN A 55 -8.97 -11.31 6.49
CA ASN A 55 -9.60 -12.15 5.47
C ASN A 55 -9.97 -11.34 4.23
N LYS A 56 -10.61 -10.18 4.42
CA LYS A 56 -10.96 -9.28 3.32
C LYS A 56 -9.73 -8.81 2.54
N MET A 57 -8.67 -8.45 3.24
CA MET A 57 -7.41 -8.03 2.64
C MET A 57 -6.72 -9.15 1.85
N THR A 58 -6.74 -10.37 2.38
CA THR A 58 -6.18 -11.55 1.70
C THR A 58 -6.99 -11.90 0.46
N GLU A 59 -8.33 -11.87 0.54
CA GLU A 59 -9.22 -12.12 -0.60
C GLU A 59 -8.99 -11.13 -1.76
N ASP A 60 -8.76 -9.85 -1.46
CA ASP A 60 -8.52 -8.82 -2.48
C ASP A 60 -7.13 -8.94 -3.15
N VAL A 61 -6.12 -9.48 -2.45
CA VAL A 61 -4.72 -9.50 -2.90
C VAL A 61 -4.30 -10.84 -3.51
N GLU A 62 -4.87 -11.97 -3.07
CA GLU A 62 -4.50 -13.30 -3.54
C GLU A 62 -4.64 -13.50 -5.06
N PRO A 63 -5.72 -13.06 -5.73
CA PRO A 63 -5.81 -13.19 -7.18
C PRO A 63 -4.69 -12.46 -7.93
N PHE A 64 -4.28 -11.30 -7.43
CA PHE A 64 -3.18 -10.51 -7.99
C PHE A 64 -1.83 -11.21 -7.75
N ARG A 65 -1.57 -11.66 -6.52
CA ARG A 65 -0.36 -12.39 -6.14
C ARG A 65 -0.19 -13.68 -6.96
N LYS A 66 -1.25 -14.49 -7.05
CA LYS A 66 -1.26 -15.72 -7.85
C LYS A 66 -0.92 -15.46 -9.32
N ASN A 67 -1.49 -14.42 -9.92
CA ASN A 67 -1.18 -14.05 -11.30
C ASN A 67 0.30 -13.65 -11.48
N LEU A 68 0.88 -12.91 -10.54
CA LEU A 68 2.30 -12.56 -10.55
C LEU A 68 3.18 -13.80 -10.46
N THR A 69 2.98 -14.65 -9.46
CA THR A 69 3.74 -15.88 -9.26
C THR A 69 3.66 -16.82 -10.47
N GLU A 70 2.45 -17.06 -10.99
CA GLU A 70 2.28 -17.95 -12.14
C GLU A 70 2.93 -17.39 -13.41
N CYS A 71 2.82 -16.10 -13.66
CA CYS A 71 3.45 -15.47 -14.82
C CYS A 71 4.96 -15.48 -14.72
N ALA A 72 5.52 -15.16 -13.55
CA ALA A 72 6.95 -15.15 -13.33
C ALA A 72 7.53 -16.55 -13.54
N ARG A 73 6.89 -17.58 -13.01
CA ARG A 73 7.26 -18.98 -13.26
C ARG A 73 7.14 -19.37 -14.74
N GLN A 74 6.06 -18.98 -15.40
CA GLN A 74 5.77 -19.34 -16.79
C GLN A 74 6.83 -18.81 -17.76
N VAL A 75 7.27 -17.56 -17.57
CA VAL A 75 8.25 -16.91 -18.46
C VAL A 75 9.68 -16.95 -17.91
N LYS A 76 9.87 -17.58 -16.74
CA LYS A 76 11.13 -17.64 -16.00
C LYS A 76 11.69 -16.24 -15.71
N ALA A 77 10.80 -15.33 -15.29
CA ALA A 77 11.18 -14.00 -14.85
C ALA A 77 11.98 -14.07 -13.55
N SER A 78 12.98 -13.20 -13.42
CA SER A 78 13.72 -13.04 -12.18
C SER A 78 12.93 -12.24 -11.15
N MET A 79 13.35 -12.29 -9.89
CA MET A 79 12.83 -11.41 -8.85
C MET A 79 12.98 -9.93 -9.21
N ALA A 80 14.07 -9.55 -9.89
CA ALA A 80 14.30 -8.18 -10.33
C ALA A 80 13.26 -7.73 -11.36
N ASP A 81 12.86 -8.62 -12.28
CA ASP A 81 11.82 -8.31 -13.27
C ASP A 81 10.46 -8.08 -12.59
N VAL A 82 10.13 -8.89 -11.58
CA VAL A 82 8.91 -8.74 -10.78
C VAL A 82 8.94 -7.44 -9.97
N GLU A 83 10.07 -7.14 -9.32
CA GLU A 83 10.27 -5.91 -8.58
C GLU A 83 10.14 -4.69 -9.49
N HIS A 84 10.76 -4.72 -10.67
CA HIS A 84 10.64 -3.67 -11.67
C HIS A 84 9.18 -3.47 -12.09
N PHE A 85 8.42 -4.55 -12.32
CA PHE A 85 7.00 -4.45 -12.67
C PHE A 85 6.19 -3.76 -11.57
N LEU A 86 6.39 -4.16 -10.32
CA LEU A 86 5.68 -3.60 -9.17
C LEU A 86 6.06 -2.13 -8.92
N LYS A 87 7.33 -1.79 -9.14
CA LYS A 87 7.83 -0.41 -9.08
C LYS A 87 7.55 0.42 -10.33
N ARG A 88 6.93 -0.17 -11.36
CA ARG A 88 6.69 0.43 -12.68
C ARG A 88 7.96 0.92 -13.38
N ILE A 89 9.06 0.23 -13.13
CA ILE A 89 10.32 0.44 -13.85
C ILE A 89 10.24 -0.33 -15.18
N PRO A 90 10.64 0.28 -16.30
CA PRO A 90 10.71 -0.41 -17.59
C PRO A 90 11.53 -1.70 -17.54
N GLN A 91 11.09 -2.70 -18.30
CA GLN A 91 11.73 -4.01 -18.35
C GLN A 91 12.87 -4.02 -19.37
N SER A 92 14.08 -4.38 -18.93
CA SER A 92 15.25 -4.49 -19.81
C SER A 92 15.47 -5.91 -20.34
N SER A 93 15.02 -6.93 -19.61
CA SER A 93 15.18 -8.34 -19.97
C SER A 93 14.01 -8.84 -20.83
N LEU A 94 14.25 -9.82 -21.70
CA LEU A 94 13.19 -10.46 -22.49
C LEU A 94 12.15 -11.14 -21.58
N GLN A 95 12.62 -11.79 -20.51
CA GLN A 95 11.79 -12.47 -19.53
C GLN A 95 10.87 -11.48 -18.82
N GLY A 96 11.39 -10.30 -18.44
CA GLY A 96 10.62 -9.22 -17.85
C GLY A 96 9.59 -8.62 -18.79
N LYS A 97 9.93 -8.41 -20.08
CA LYS A 97 8.95 -7.98 -21.08
C LYS A 97 7.84 -9.02 -21.27
N CYS A 98 8.20 -10.31 -21.33
CA CYS A 98 7.22 -11.39 -21.43
C CYS A 98 6.40 -11.55 -20.15
N PHE A 99 6.95 -11.20 -18.99
CA PHE A 99 6.23 -11.16 -17.72
C PHE A 99 5.10 -10.15 -17.77
N VAL A 100 5.38 -8.92 -18.24
CA VAL A 100 4.35 -7.90 -18.48
C VAL A 100 3.26 -8.43 -19.42
N ALA A 101 3.66 -9.04 -20.55
CA ALA A 101 2.71 -9.62 -21.50
C ALA A 101 1.81 -10.69 -20.86
N CYS A 102 2.38 -11.57 -20.03
CA CYS A 102 1.63 -12.59 -19.33
C CYS A 102 0.57 -11.97 -18.39
N ILE A 103 0.96 -10.96 -17.61
CA ILE A 103 0.04 -10.26 -16.70
C ILE A 103 -1.08 -9.58 -17.48
N LEU A 104 -0.77 -8.86 -18.55
CA LEU A 104 -1.79 -8.17 -19.36
C LEU A 104 -2.75 -9.16 -20.05
N LYS A 105 -2.26 -10.32 -20.50
CA LYS A 105 -3.11 -11.38 -21.08
C LYS A 105 -4.05 -11.99 -20.05
N ARG A 106 -3.56 -12.33 -18.85
CA ARG A 106 -4.38 -12.92 -17.78
C ARG A 106 -5.49 -11.98 -17.32
N ASN A 107 -5.22 -10.68 -17.28
CA ASN A 107 -6.22 -9.66 -16.96
C ASN A 107 -7.08 -9.26 -18.16
N SER A 108 -7.04 -10.01 -19.27
CA SER A 108 -7.84 -9.72 -20.47
C SER A 108 -7.57 -8.36 -21.14
N ILE A 109 -6.48 -7.69 -20.76
CA ILE A 109 -6.06 -6.41 -21.35
C ILE A 109 -5.48 -6.65 -22.74
N ILE A 110 -4.75 -7.74 -22.96
CA ILE A 110 -4.34 -8.20 -24.29
C ILE A 110 -5.22 -9.38 -24.71
N LYS A 111 -6.01 -9.20 -25.77
CA LYS A 111 -6.83 -10.23 -26.40
C LYS A 111 -6.54 -10.26 -27.89
N ASN A 112 -6.38 -11.45 -28.46
CA ASN A 112 -6.06 -11.62 -29.89
C ASN A 112 -4.85 -10.76 -30.33
N ASN A 113 -3.83 -10.68 -29.47
CA ASN A 113 -2.62 -9.86 -29.64
C ASN A 113 -2.88 -8.35 -29.81
N LYS A 114 -4.00 -7.84 -29.28
CA LYS A 114 -4.33 -6.41 -29.27
C LYS A 114 -4.79 -5.96 -27.89
N ILE A 115 -4.57 -4.68 -27.58
CA ILE A 115 -5.13 -4.06 -26.38
C ILE A 115 -6.67 -4.00 -26.48
N SER A 116 -7.35 -4.54 -25.47
CA SER A 116 -8.78 -4.30 -25.24
C SER A 116 -8.93 -3.09 -24.34
N LYS A 117 -9.37 -1.97 -24.96
CA LYS A 117 -9.66 -0.72 -24.26
C LYS A 117 -10.73 -0.93 -23.18
N GLU A 118 -11.74 -1.75 -23.46
CA GLU A 118 -12.86 -2.01 -22.56
C GLU A 118 -12.39 -2.64 -21.25
N HIS A 119 -11.65 -3.74 -21.34
CA HIS A 119 -11.13 -4.46 -20.17
C HIS A 119 -10.10 -3.63 -19.42
N LEU A 120 -9.30 -2.83 -20.12
CA LEU A 120 -8.35 -1.93 -19.48
C LEU A 120 -9.05 -0.81 -18.71
N LEU A 121 -10.12 -0.22 -19.27
CA LEU A 121 -10.93 0.77 -18.56
C LEU A 121 -11.62 0.15 -17.34
N GLU A 122 -12.18 -1.05 -17.49
CA GLU A 122 -12.83 -1.77 -16.39
C GLU A 122 -11.85 -2.10 -15.25
N ALA A 123 -10.66 -2.62 -15.58
CA ALA A 123 -9.62 -2.91 -14.59
C ALA A 123 -9.18 -1.65 -13.82
N ASN A 124 -9.11 -0.50 -14.49
CA ASN A 124 -8.75 0.76 -13.84
C ASN A 124 -9.91 1.41 -13.07
N LYS A 125 -11.18 1.20 -13.46
CA LYS A 125 -12.35 1.64 -12.68
C LYS A 125 -12.39 0.99 -11.29
N ALA A 126 -11.95 -0.26 -11.17
CA ALA A 126 -11.82 -0.92 -9.86
C ALA A 126 -10.82 -0.21 -8.93
N VAL A 127 -9.86 0.55 -9.49
CA VAL A 127 -8.81 1.24 -8.75
C VAL A 127 -9.17 2.71 -8.49
N TYR A 128 -9.66 3.43 -9.51
CA TYR A 128 -9.93 4.87 -9.42
C TYR A 128 -11.40 5.22 -9.24
N GLY A 129 -12.29 4.23 -9.20
CA GLY A 129 -13.73 4.46 -9.17
C GLY A 129 -14.25 5.02 -10.49
N ALA A 130 -15.32 5.82 -10.40
CA ALA A 130 -16.02 6.41 -11.55
C ALA A 130 -15.68 7.89 -11.78
N ASP A 131 -14.50 8.34 -11.36
CA ASP A 131 -14.06 9.72 -11.58
C ASP A 131 -13.95 10.00 -13.09
N SER A 132 -14.79 10.90 -13.60
CA SER A 132 -14.90 11.20 -15.02
C SER A 132 -13.60 11.80 -15.59
N GLU A 133 -12.91 12.66 -14.83
CA GLU A 133 -11.67 13.27 -15.29
C GLU A 133 -10.56 12.22 -15.43
N VAL A 134 -10.45 11.31 -14.46
CA VAL A 134 -9.49 10.20 -14.51
C VAL A 134 -9.78 9.26 -15.68
N LEU A 135 -11.07 8.93 -15.90
CA LEU A 135 -11.48 8.04 -16.99
C LEU A 135 -11.29 8.65 -18.38
N ASP A 136 -11.49 9.96 -18.53
CA ASP A 136 -11.23 10.68 -19.78
C ASP A 136 -9.73 10.70 -20.09
N ARG A 137 -8.89 11.05 -19.11
CA ARG A 137 -7.43 11.00 -19.25
C ARG A 137 -6.93 9.60 -19.58
N LEU A 138 -7.46 8.59 -18.89
CA LEU A 138 -7.15 7.19 -19.15
C LEU A 138 -7.55 6.80 -20.58
N THR A 139 -8.72 7.22 -21.05
CA THR A 139 -9.19 6.94 -22.41
C THR A 139 -8.26 7.53 -23.47
N ILE A 140 -7.79 8.76 -23.27
CA ILE A 140 -6.82 9.43 -24.16
C ILE A 140 -5.49 8.66 -24.15
N ALA A 141 -4.96 8.36 -22.96
CA ALA A 141 -3.71 7.62 -22.79
C ALA A 141 -3.75 6.25 -23.50
N ILE A 142 -4.83 5.49 -23.35
CA ILE A 142 -4.99 4.19 -24.03
C ILE A 142 -4.93 4.37 -25.55
N GLY A 143 -5.60 5.38 -26.09
CA GLY A 143 -5.59 5.66 -27.53
C GLY A 143 -4.20 6.00 -28.07
N GLU A 144 -3.46 6.85 -27.36
CA GLU A 144 -2.09 7.23 -27.73
C GLU A 144 -1.11 6.05 -27.61
N CYS A 145 -1.18 5.30 -26.51
CA CYS A 145 -0.29 4.16 -26.28
C CYS A 145 -0.59 2.97 -27.19
N THR A 146 -1.84 2.76 -27.58
CA THR A 146 -2.20 1.74 -28.58
C THR A 146 -1.59 2.06 -29.94
N LYS A 147 -1.59 3.33 -30.35
CA LYS A 147 -0.93 3.77 -31.59
C LYS A 147 0.59 3.60 -31.53
N ALA A 148 1.19 3.87 -30.37
CA ALA A 148 2.63 3.74 -30.18
C ALA A 148 3.16 2.30 -30.36
N VAL A 149 2.28 1.30 -30.25
CA VAL A 149 2.64 -0.13 -30.38
C VAL A 149 2.07 -0.80 -31.62
N GLU A 150 1.42 -0.06 -32.53
CA GLU A 150 0.69 -0.61 -33.67
C GLU A 150 1.58 -1.43 -34.62
N GLU A 151 2.85 -1.04 -34.76
CA GLU A 151 3.83 -1.70 -35.64
C GLU A 151 4.65 -2.79 -34.93
N ILE A 152 4.38 -3.05 -33.64
CA ILE A 152 5.12 -4.04 -32.85
C ILE A 152 4.41 -5.39 -32.91
N PHE A 153 5.02 -6.37 -33.58
CA PHE A 153 4.44 -7.71 -33.75
C PHE A 153 4.84 -8.71 -32.65
N GLU A 154 6.01 -8.50 -32.03
CA GLU A 154 6.46 -9.35 -30.93
C GLU A 154 5.66 -8.99 -29.67
N VAL A 155 4.97 -9.97 -29.09
CA VAL A 155 3.96 -9.73 -28.06
C VAL A 155 4.55 -9.27 -26.72
N CYS A 156 5.77 -9.70 -26.38
CA CYS A 156 6.45 -9.27 -25.17
C CYS A 156 6.89 -7.80 -25.28
N GLU A 157 7.46 -7.41 -26.42
CA GLU A 157 7.81 -6.03 -26.74
C GLU A 157 6.56 -5.15 -26.81
N TYR A 158 5.52 -5.60 -27.50
CA TYR A 158 4.24 -4.90 -27.61
C TYR A 158 3.67 -4.58 -26.22
N ALA A 159 3.63 -5.57 -25.33
CA ALA A 159 3.13 -5.41 -23.98
C ALA A 159 4.00 -4.48 -23.13
N SER A 160 5.33 -4.61 -23.22
CA SER A 160 6.27 -3.78 -22.46
C SER A 160 6.17 -2.32 -22.87
N VAL A 161 6.25 -2.03 -24.16
CA VAL A 161 6.20 -0.64 -24.67
C VAL A 161 4.84 -0.01 -24.37
N PHE A 162 3.75 -0.78 -24.48
CA PHE A 162 2.43 -0.29 -24.10
C PHE A 162 2.36 0.05 -22.60
N ASN A 163 2.85 -0.84 -21.73
CA ASN A 163 2.85 -0.64 -20.29
C ASN A 163 3.69 0.60 -19.89
N ASP A 164 4.85 0.78 -20.49
CA ASP A 164 5.73 1.92 -20.24
C ASP A 164 5.09 3.24 -20.71
N CYS A 165 4.46 3.23 -21.90
CA CYS A 165 3.71 4.39 -22.38
C CYS A 165 2.56 4.75 -21.42
N MET A 166 1.79 3.76 -20.96
CA MET A 166 0.71 3.99 -20.00
C MET A 166 1.22 4.54 -18.68
N HIS A 167 2.37 4.06 -18.20
CA HIS A 167 2.99 4.59 -16.99
C HIS A 167 3.32 6.08 -17.14
N ILE A 168 3.98 6.47 -18.24
CA ILE A 168 4.35 7.87 -18.52
C ILE A 168 3.09 8.75 -18.61
N LYS A 169 2.07 8.29 -19.35
CA LYS A 169 0.85 9.08 -19.57
C LYS A 169 -0.01 9.24 -18.32
N MET A 170 0.05 8.27 -17.41
CA MET A 170 -0.76 8.25 -16.20
C MET A 170 0.01 8.65 -14.93
N GLU A 171 1.32 8.88 -14.99
CA GLU A 171 2.19 9.08 -13.81
C GLU A 171 1.63 10.12 -12.83
N HIS A 172 1.19 11.27 -13.35
CA HIS A 172 0.63 12.36 -12.56
C HIS A 172 -0.73 12.04 -11.90
N VAL A 173 -1.44 11.03 -12.37
CA VAL A 173 -2.73 10.55 -11.81
C VAL A 173 -2.49 9.45 -10.76
N LEU A 174 -1.35 8.78 -10.83
CA LEU A 174 -1.08 7.51 -10.15
C LEU A 174 -0.50 7.62 -8.73
N GLN A 175 -0.10 8.82 -8.31
CA GLN A 175 0.69 9.02 -7.09
C GLN A 175 -0.09 8.86 -5.78
N GLN A 176 -1.43 8.94 -5.79
CA GLN A 176 -2.21 8.89 -4.55
C GLN A 176 -2.74 7.50 -4.15
N VAL A 177 -2.83 6.52 -5.06
CA VAL A 177 -3.65 5.32 -4.82
C VAL A 177 -2.87 4.00 -4.86
N THR A 178 -1.63 3.99 -5.37
CA THR A 178 -1.04 2.72 -5.87
C THR A 178 0.20 2.18 -5.17
N MET A 179 0.84 2.89 -4.23
CA MET A 179 2.07 2.38 -3.61
C MET A 179 1.81 1.44 -2.42
N GLU A 180 0.84 1.74 -1.55
CA GLU A 180 0.59 0.95 -0.33
C GLU A 180 0.21 -0.50 -0.64
N ARG A 181 -0.79 -0.72 -1.51
CA ARG A 181 -1.22 -2.07 -1.92
C ARG A 181 -0.12 -2.87 -2.64
N ARG A 182 0.81 -2.20 -3.32
CA ARG A 182 1.91 -2.86 -4.05
C ARG A 182 3.04 -3.27 -3.13
N MET A 183 3.42 -2.38 -2.21
CA MET A 183 4.46 -2.66 -1.23
C MET A 183 4.04 -3.79 -0.28
N GLU A 184 2.75 -3.90 0.02
CA GLU A 184 2.22 -5.01 0.81
C GLU A 184 2.26 -6.35 0.07
N ALA A 185 1.94 -6.36 -1.24
CA ALA A 185 2.11 -7.55 -2.07
C ALA A 185 3.58 -8.01 -2.10
N ILE A 186 4.55 -7.08 -2.18
CA ILE A 186 5.98 -7.39 -2.10
C ILE A 186 6.34 -7.96 -0.71
N SER A 187 5.83 -7.37 0.37
CA SER A 187 6.13 -7.81 1.73
C SER A 187 5.67 -9.24 2.02
N LYS A 188 4.65 -9.73 1.30
CA LYS A 188 4.14 -11.11 1.40
C LYS A 188 4.76 -12.07 0.37
N MET A 189 5.66 -11.60 -0.49
CA MET A 189 6.37 -12.44 -1.45
C MET A 189 7.76 -12.82 -0.88
N THR A 190 8.02 -14.12 -0.71
CA THR A 190 9.37 -14.61 -0.41
C THR A 190 10.34 -14.24 -1.56
N SER A 191 11.62 -14.08 -1.22
CA SER A 191 12.68 -13.76 -2.18
C SER A 191 13.07 -14.93 -3.08
N ASN A 192 12.53 -16.13 -2.82
CA ASN A 192 12.75 -17.33 -3.61
C ASN A 192 11.52 -17.65 -4.51
N PRO A 193 11.63 -17.54 -5.85
CA PRO A 193 10.52 -17.81 -6.77
C PRO A 193 9.89 -19.21 -6.66
N ASP A 194 10.67 -20.20 -6.19
CA ASP A 194 10.25 -21.59 -6.04
C ASP A 194 9.48 -21.83 -4.72
N GLU A 195 9.52 -20.90 -3.77
CA GLU A 195 8.81 -20.95 -2.48
C GLU A 195 7.54 -20.09 -2.47
N TRP A 196 7.18 -19.46 -3.58
CA TRP A 196 5.93 -18.72 -3.73
C TRP A 196 4.71 -19.64 -3.62
N GLY A 197 4.30 -19.94 -2.38
CA GLY A 197 3.12 -20.75 -2.09
C GLY A 197 3.15 -21.61 -0.81
N GLN A 198 4.06 -21.43 0.15
CA GLN A 198 4.09 -22.28 1.36
C GLN A 198 3.97 -21.57 2.72
N ASP A 199 4.18 -20.25 2.80
CA ASP A 199 4.37 -19.60 4.11
C ASP A 199 3.08 -19.07 4.78
N GLU A 200 1.92 -19.18 4.14
CA GLU A 200 0.65 -18.73 4.73
C GLU A 200 0.13 -19.69 5.81
N ASP A 201 0.57 -20.95 5.79
CA ASP A 201 0.19 -21.95 6.77
C ASP A 201 0.90 -21.77 8.12
N GLU A 202 2.01 -21.02 8.18
CA GLU A 202 2.78 -20.88 9.42
C GLU A 202 2.16 -19.82 10.36
N ILE A 203 1.64 -18.72 9.81
CA ILE A 203 0.88 -17.72 10.59
C ILE A 203 -0.45 -18.32 11.07
N LEU A 204 -1.12 -19.12 10.23
CA LEU A 204 -2.34 -19.86 10.59
C LEU A 204 -2.08 -20.97 11.63
N LYS A 205 -0.91 -21.62 11.60
CA LYS A 205 -0.48 -22.58 12.65
C LYS A 205 -0.21 -21.89 13.98
N LEU A 206 0.49 -20.75 13.97
CA LEU A 206 0.77 -19.97 15.20
C LEU A 206 -0.52 -19.50 15.90
N VAL A 207 -1.57 -19.17 15.13
CA VAL A 207 -2.89 -18.79 15.69
C VAL A 207 -3.69 -20.00 16.18
N LYS A 208 -3.44 -21.20 15.64
CA LYS A 208 -4.17 -22.42 15.98
C LYS A 208 -3.55 -23.19 17.15
N ASP A 209 -2.25 -23.03 17.37
CA ASP A 209 -1.50 -23.71 18.44
C ASP A 209 -1.61 -23.01 19.82
N GLU A 210 -2.30 -21.87 19.91
CA GLU A 210 -2.67 -21.20 21.18
C GLU A 210 -4.11 -21.50 21.66
N LEU A 211 -4.76 -22.54 21.10
CA LEU A 211 -6.11 -23.00 21.48
C LEU A 211 -6.13 -24.35 22.19
#